data_AF-A0A3D6BCY7-F1
#
_entry.id   AF-A0A3D6BCY7-F1
#
_cell.length_a   1.000
_cell.length_b   1.000
_cell.length_c   1.000
_cell.angle_alpha   90.00
_cell.angle_beta   90.00
_cell.angle_gamma   90.00
#
_symmetry.space_group_name_H-M   'P 1'
#
loop_
_entity.id
_entity.type
_entity.pdbx_description
1 polymer ?
#
loop_
_entity_poly.entity_id
_entity_poly.type
_entity_poly.pdbx_seq_one_letter_code
_entity_poly.pdbx_strand_id
1 'polypeptide(L)'
;MSSLIHVEKHFNASDSVRDVVIGMSDGLTVPFALAAGLTGAIAASSIVITAGFAEIAAGSIAMGLGGYLAAKSDNDHYKSEKHREYLEVKDVEQLELDEVSDIFKDYGLTETEIESILKNFKSKPDKWVDFMMKFELGLEEPDPKRAYKSAATIAFSYIAGGMIPLSPYFFFSNAQRGLLFSATVTMIALLCFGFVKGKFTGAKPIRSAFQTVLIGGLAAGIAFLLAKIIS
;
A
#
# COMPACT_ATOMS: atom_id res chain seq x y z
N MET A 1 12.87 42.43 13.21
CA MET A 1 12.53 41.02 13.46
C MET A 1 11.78 40.49 12.24
N SER A 2 12.43 39.68 11.42
CA SER A 2 11.79 39.02 10.28
C SER A 2 10.98 37.84 10.81
N SER A 3 9.67 37.82 10.61
CA SER A 3 8.83 36.67 10.90
C SER A 3 9.19 35.56 9.91
N LEU A 4 9.96 34.57 10.37
CA LEU A 4 10.10 33.32 9.63
C LEU A 4 8.72 32.68 9.58
N ILE A 5 8.12 32.66 8.38
CA ILE A 5 6.89 31.92 8.13
C ILE A 5 7.24 30.45 8.30
N HIS A 6 6.85 29.88 9.44
CA HIS A 6 6.97 28.44 9.68
C HIS A 6 5.96 27.72 8.80
N VAL A 7 6.40 27.33 7.60
CA VAL A 7 5.60 26.51 6.67
C VAL A 7 5.92 25.05 6.94
N GLU A 8 5.10 24.40 7.79
CA GLU A 8 5.17 22.96 7.98
C GLU A 8 4.69 22.23 6.73
N LYS A 9 5.60 21.53 6.05
CA LYS A 9 5.27 20.63 4.94
C LYS A 9 5.14 19.21 5.47
N HIS A 10 3.95 18.85 5.95
CA HIS A 10 3.62 17.46 6.28
C HIS A 10 3.22 16.72 5.00
N PHE A 11 3.98 15.67 4.65
CA PHE A 11 3.72 14.87 3.45
C PHE A 11 2.57 13.89 3.72
N ASN A 12 1.33 14.33 3.47
CA ASN A 12 0.11 13.53 3.62
C ASN A 12 -0.11 12.47 2.51
N ALA A 13 0.90 12.17 1.69
CA ALA A 13 0.76 11.27 0.55
C ALA A 13 1.26 9.84 0.81
N SER A 14 1.57 9.47 2.06
CA SER A 14 1.98 8.11 2.48
C SER A 14 1.13 7.02 1.82
N ASP A 15 -0.18 7.17 1.94
CA ASP A 15 -1.16 6.15 1.65
C ASP A 15 -1.36 5.91 0.15
N SER A 16 -1.52 6.98 -0.63
CA SER A 16 -1.60 6.87 -2.09
C SER A 16 -0.26 6.47 -2.71
N VAL A 17 0.87 6.94 -2.16
CA VAL A 17 2.19 6.51 -2.62
C VAL A 17 2.40 5.02 -2.35
N ARG A 18 2.00 4.54 -1.16
CA ARG A 18 2.04 3.11 -0.81
C ARG A 18 1.22 2.28 -1.81
N ASP A 19 0.01 2.71 -2.12
CA ASP A 19 -0.87 2.03 -3.07
C ASP A 19 -0.28 1.97 -4.49
N VAL A 20 0.27 3.09 -4.98
CA VAL A 20 0.97 3.12 -6.28
C VAL A 20 2.17 2.17 -6.25
N VAL A 21 2.93 2.18 -5.16
CA VAL A 21 4.11 1.31 -5.03
C VAL A 21 3.70 -0.16 -5.05
N ILE A 22 2.65 -0.54 -4.34
CA ILE A 22 2.13 -1.92 -4.33
C ILE A 22 1.68 -2.31 -5.74
N GLY A 23 0.79 -1.52 -6.37
CA GLY A 23 0.26 -1.82 -7.70
C GLY A 23 1.34 -1.87 -8.79
N MET A 24 2.25 -0.89 -8.83
CA MET A 24 3.33 -0.86 -9.83
C MET A 24 4.35 -1.99 -9.63
N SER A 25 4.67 -2.36 -8.37
CA SER A 25 5.65 -3.42 -8.10
C SER A 25 5.16 -4.75 -8.65
N ASP A 26 3.91 -5.11 -8.36
CA ASP A 26 3.34 -6.38 -8.81
C ASP A 26 3.01 -6.32 -10.30
N GLY A 27 2.46 -5.20 -10.80
CA GLY A 27 2.17 -5.00 -12.21
C GLY A 27 3.41 -5.06 -13.10
N LEU A 28 4.58 -4.60 -12.64
CA LEU A 28 5.83 -4.78 -13.41
C LEU A 28 6.35 -6.22 -13.37
N THR A 29 6.10 -6.95 -12.28
CA THR A 29 6.76 -8.23 -11.99
C THR A 29 5.97 -9.42 -12.51
N VAL A 30 4.67 -9.50 -12.21
CA VAL A 30 3.84 -10.67 -12.49
C VAL A 30 3.55 -10.81 -14.00
N PRO A 31 3.04 -9.77 -14.69
CA PRO A 31 2.90 -9.80 -16.15
C PRO A 31 4.20 -10.10 -16.89
N PHE A 32 5.34 -9.58 -16.40
CA PHE A 32 6.65 -9.88 -16.99
C PHE A 32 7.05 -11.35 -16.80
N ALA A 33 6.89 -11.88 -15.59
CA ALA A 33 7.22 -13.26 -15.29
C ALA A 33 6.34 -14.24 -16.10
N LEU A 34 5.04 -13.94 -16.24
CA LEU A 34 4.14 -14.69 -17.10
C LEU A 34 4.60 -14.64 -18.57
N ALA A 35 4.92 -13.46 -19.09
CA ALA A 35 5.36 -13.31 -20.48
C ALA A 35 6.68 -14.07 -20.76
N ALA A 36 7.63 -14.01 -19.83
CA ALA A 36 8.86 -14.78 -19.88
C ALA A 36 8.58 -16.30 -19.84
N GLY A 37 7.76 -16.75 -18.88
CA GLY A 37 7.30 -18.14 -18.76
C GLY A 37 6.72 -18.69 -20.04
N LEU A 38 5.68 -18.04 -20.57
CA LEU A 38 5.01 -18.45 -21.79
C LEU A 38 5.94 -18.47 -23.00
N THR A 39 6.87 -17.51 -23.10
CA THR A 39 7.86 -17.50 -24.18
C THR A 39 8.86 -18.66 -24.07
N GLY A 40 9.15 -19.12 -22.84
CA GLY A 40 10.01 -20.28 -22.61
C GLY A 40 9.41 -21.60 -23.09
N ALA A 41 8.08 -21.70 -23.08
CA ALA A 41 7.33 -22.89 -23.51
C ALA A 41 6.79 -22.80 -24.96
N ILE A 42 6.42 -21.61 -25.44
CA ILE A 42 5.66 -21.42 -26.69
C ILE A 42 6.24 -20.27 -27.52
N ALA A 43 6.29 -20.42 -28.86
CA ALA A 43 6.96 -19.47 -29.76
C ALA A 43 6.08 -18.33 -30.30
N ALA A 44 4.77 -18.29 -30.00
CA ALA A 44 3.83 -17.35 -30.60
C ALA A 44 3.51 -16.15 -29.68
N SER A 45 3.85 -14.93 -30.12
CA SER A 45 3.59 -13.70 -29.37
C SER A 45 2.09 -13.44 -29.12
N SER A 46 1.20 -13.92 -29.99
CA SER A 46 -0.25 -13.75 -29.80
C SER A 46 -0.76 -14.41 -28.52
N ILE A 47 -0.23 -15.59 -28.16
CA ILE A 47 -0.59 -16.30 -26.94
C ILE A 47 -0.11 -15.49 -25.72
N VAL A 48 1.12 -14.96 -25.77
CA VAL A 48 1.68 -14.12 -24.70
C VAL A 48 0.84 -12.85 -24.49
N ILE A 49 0.45 -12.17 -25.57
CA ILE A 49 -0.39 -10.97 -25.49
C ILE A 49 -1.74 -11.29 -24.86
N THR A 50 -2.42 -12.34 -25.34
CA THR A 50 -3.77 -12.68 -24.88
C THR A 50 -3.76 -13.10 -23.41
N ALA A 51 -2.80 -13.93 -23.01
CA ALA A 51 -2.62 -14.34 -21.62
C ALA A 51 -2.20 -13.17 -20.73
N GLY A 52 -1.30 -12.30 -21.20
CA GLY A 52 -0.86 -11.12 -20.47
C GLY A 52 -1.99 -10.13 -20.20
N PHE A 53 -2.87 -9.87 -21.17
CA PHE A 53 -4.05 -9.03 -20.93
C PHE A 53 -5.03 -9.65 -19.95
N ALA A 54 -5.29 -10.96 -20.08
CA ALA A 54 -6.16 -11.67 -19.15
C ALA A 54 -5.63 -11.59 -17.72
N GLU A 55 -4.31 -11.76 -17.56
CA GLU A 55 -3.65 -11.64 -16.27
C GLU A 55 -3.66 -10.20 -15.74
N ILE A 56 -3.37 -9.18 -16.56
CA ILE A 56 -3.45 -7.77 -16.13
C ILE A 56 -4.87 -7.41 -15.66
N ALA A 57 -5.89 -7.85 -16.39
CA ALA A 57 -7.28 -7.62 -16.02
C ALA A 57 -7.64 -8.32 -14.71
N ALA A 58 -7.32 -9.61 -14.58
CA ALA A 58 -7.60 -10.37 -13.37
C ALA A 58 -6.82 -9.85 -12.15
N GLY A 59 -5.52 -9.58 -12.33
CA GLY A 59 -4.61 -9.09 -11.29
C GLY A 59 -4.99 -7.69 -10.80
N SER A 60 -5.31 -6.76 -11.70
CA SER A 60 -5.73 -5.41 -11.31
C SER A 60 -7.05 -5.41 -10.54
N ILE A 61 -8.01 -6.25 -10.91
CA ILE A 61 -9.27 -6.42 -10.17
C ILE A 61 -8.99 -7.03 -8.79
N ALA A 62 -8.23 -8.12 -8.74
CA ALA A 62 -7.92 -8.82 -7.49
C ALA A 62 -7.19 -7.90 -6.50
N MET A 63 -6.17 -7.18 -6.95
CA MET A 63 -5.41 -6.26 -6.09
C MET A 63 -6.21 -5.02 -5.72
N GLY A 64 -6.99 -4.46 -6.65
CA GLY A 64 -7.89 -3.34 -6.36
C GLY A 64 -8.93 -3.69 -5.29
N LEU A 65 -9.55 -4.88 -5.40
CA LEU A 65 -10.46 -5.39 -4.38
C LEU A 65 -9.74 -5.66 -3.05
N GLY A 66 -8.50 -6.18 -3.09
CA GLY A 66 -7.68 -6.36 -1.89
C GLY A 66 -7.44 -5.03 -1.14
N GLY A 67 -7.09 -3.97 -1.87
CA GLY A 67 -6.95 -2.62 -1.31
C GLY A 67 -8.26 -2.05 -0.76
N TYR A 68 -9.37 -2.25 -1.49
CA TYR A 68 -10.70 -1.86 -1.03
C TYR A 68 -11.06 -2.52 0.30
N LEU A 69 -10.93 -3.85 0.36
CA LEU A 69 -11.34 -4.65 1.51
C LEU A 69 -10.46 -4.36 2.73
N ALA A 70 -9.15 -4.18 2.54
CA ALA A 70 -8.25 -3.78 3.63
C ALA A 70 -8.68 -2.44 4.23
N ALA A 71 -8.79 -1.40 3.41
CA ALA A 71 -9.19 -0.07 3.88
C ALA A 71 -10.63 -0.02 4.43
N LYS A 72 -11.53 -0.86 3.90
CA LYS A 72 -12.89 -1.01 4.43
C LYS A 72 -12.88 -1.69 5.81
N SER A 73 -12.08 -2.74 5.97
CA SER A 73 -11.89 -3.44 7.24
C SER A 73 -11.34 -2.50 8.31
N ASP A 74 -10.35 -1.67 7.98
CA ASP A 74 -9.79 -0.68 8.91
C ASP A 74 -10.87 0.31 9.39
N ASN A 75 -11.74 0.77 8.49
CA ASN A 75 -12.84 1.67 8.82
C ASN A 75 -13.93 0.99 9.67
N ASP A 76 -14.26 -0.26 9.37
CA ASP A 76 -15.26 -1.00 10.14
C ASP A 76 -14.72 -1.36 11.53
N HIS A 77 -13.44 -1.68 11.65
CA HIS A 77 -12.75 -1.85 12.92
C HIS A 77 -12.79 -0.55 13.74
N TYR A 78 -12.36 0.58 13.17
CA TYR A 78 -12.41 1.88 13.84
C TYR A 78 -13.81 2.22 14.38
N LYS A 79 -14.86 1.98 13.58
CA LYS A 79 -16.25 2.24 14.00
C LYS A 79 -16.71 1.32 15.12
N SER A 80 -16.33 0.05 15.07
CA SER A 80 -16.65 -0.92 16.11
C SER A 80 -15.99 -0.53 17.43
N GLU A 81 -14.70 -0.19 17.40
CA GLU A 81 -13.96 0.25 18.58
C GLU A 81 -14.51 1.57 19.14
N LYS A 82 -14.76 2.57 18.27
CA LYS A 82 -15.37 3.84 18.69
C LYS A 82 -16.73 3.63 19.35
N HIS A 83 -17.53 2.69 18.85
CA HIS A 83 -18.81 2.37 19.48
C HIS A 83 -18.64 1.71 20.84
N ARG A 84 -17.67 0.80 20.99
CA ARG A 84 -17.36 0.16 22.27
C ARG A 84 -16.90 1.19 23.31
N GLU A 85 -16.01 2.08 22.91
CA GLU A 85 -15.50 3.18 23.74
C GLU A 85 -16.63 4.10 24.27
N TYR A 86 -17.62 4.41 23.43
CA TYR A 86 -18.80 5.16 23.88
C TYR A 86 -19.63 4.42 24.93
N LEU A 87 -19.67 3.09 24.88
CA LEU A 87 -20.36 2.27 25.89
C LEU A 87 -19.53 2.20 27.17
N GLU A 88 -18.22 2.07 27.07
CA GLU A 88 -17.30 2.01 28.21
C GLU A 88 -17.32 3.32 29.01
N VAL A 89 -17.17 4.47 28.34
CA VAL A 89 -17.29 5.81 28.94
C VAL A 89 -18.62 6.01 29.69
N LYS A 90 -19.69 5.35 29.24
CA LYS A 90 -21.03 5.47 29.83
C LYS A 90 -21.28 4.46 30.95
N ASP A 91 -20.92 3.20 30.74
CA ASP A 91 -21.35 2.09 31.57
C ASP A 91 -20.30 1.76 32.66
N VAL A 92 -19.03 2.07 32.43
CA VAL A 92 -17.90 1.87 33.38
C VAL A 92 -17.06 3.14 33.56
N GLU A 93 -17.71 4.31 33.63
CA GLU A 93 -17.09 5.65 33.68
C GLU A 93 -15.84 5.75 34.59
N GLN A 94 -15.89 5.19 35.81
CA GLN A 94 -14.78 5.32 36.75
C GLN A 94 -13.52 4.59 36.28
N LEU A 95 -13.67 3.41 35.65
CA LEU A 95 -12.55 2.64 35.13
C LEU A 95 -11.88 3.41 33.99
N GLU A 96 -12.67 3.95 33.06
CA GLU A 96 -12.17 4.75 31.92
C GLU A 96 -11.43 6.02 32.36
N LEU A 97 -11.84 6.64 33.48
CA LEU A 97 -11.13 7.81 34.02
C LEU A 97 -9.78 7.41 34.61
N ASP A 98 -9.72 6.24 35.23
CA ASP A 98 -8.47 5.70 35.77
C ASP A 98 -7.50 5.41 34.61
N GLU A 99 -7.99 4.90 33.47
CA GLU A 99 -7.19 4.71 32.25
C GLU A 99 -6.67 6.03 31.67
N VAL A 100 -7.51 7.06 31.55
CA VAL A 100 -7.05 8.41 31.17
C VAL A 100 -5.99 8.93 32.14
N SER A 101 -6.19 8.72 33.44
CA SER A 101 -5.25 9.13 34.49
C SER A 101 -3.90 8.45 34.28
N ASP A 102 -3.90 7.15 34.03
CA ASP A 102 -2.68 6.37 33.81
C ASP A 102 -1.94 6.80 32.55
N ILE A 103 -2.65 7.10 31.45
CA ILE A 103 -2.05 7.69 30.24
C ILE A 103 -1.31 8.99 30.60
N PHE A 104 -1.92 9.91 31.35
CA PHE A 104 -1.26 11.18 31.69
C PHE A 104 -0.12 11.03 32.71
N LYS A 105 -0.21 10.07 33.64
CA LYS A 105 0.90 9.75 34.56
C LYS A 105 2.13 9.28 33.78
N ASP A 106 1.95 8.52 32.71
CA ASP A 106 3.05 8.08 31.84
C ASP A 106 3.73 9.27 31.12
N TYR A 107 3.02 10.36 30.89
CA TYR A 107 3.59 11.64 30.43
C TYR A 107 4.16 12.52 31.56
N GLY A 108 4.12 12.05 32.81
CA GLY A 108 4.70 12.72 33.97
C GLY A 108 3.83 13.79 34.61
N LEU A 109 2.51 13.81 34.34
CA LEU A 109 1.60 14.74 35.00
C LEU A 109 1.35 14.32 36.45
N THR A 110 1.19 15.31 37.32
CA THR A 110 0.84 15.10 38.73
C THR A 110 -0.67 14.85 38.88
N GLU A 111 -1.08 14.16 39.95
CA GLU A 111 -2.49 13.89 40.25
C GLU A 111 -3.34 15.17 40.23
N THR A 112 -2.83 16.26 40.80
CA THR A 112 -3.52 17.56 40.84
C THR A 112 -3.77 18.18 39.45
N GLU A 113 -2.89 17.94 38.49
CA GLU A 113 -3.06 18.40 37.11
C GLU A 113 -4.09 17.54 36.36
N ILE A 114 -4.04 16.23 36.61
CA ILE A 114 -4.93 15.23 35.98
C ILE A 114 -6.38 15.43 36.42
N GLU A 115 -6.65 15.73 37.69
CA GLU A 115 -8.02 15.94 38.19
C GLU A 115 -8.82 16.97 37.37
N SER A 116 -8.16 18.07 36.98
CA SER A 116 -8.77 19.11 36.15
C SER A 116 -9.06 18.64 34.73
N ILE A 117 -8.19 17.79 34.18
CA ILE A 117 -8.34 17.19 32.85
C ILE A 117 -9.52 16.20 32.85
N LEU A 118 -9.58 15.31 33.84
CA LEU A 118 -10.66 14.33 33.99
C LEU A 118 -12.03 15.01 34.08
N LYS A 119 -12.14 16.10 34.85
CA LYS A 119 -13.38 16.88 34.94
C LYS A 119 -13.80 17.46 33.59
N ASN A 120 -12.85 17.90 32.77
CA ASN A 120 -13.13 18.40 31.42
C ASN A 120 -13.61 17.29 30.48
N PHE A 121 -13.02 16.09 30.55
CA PHE A 121 -13.44 14.95 29.74
C PHE A 121 -14.86 14.48 30.07
N LYS A 122 -15.23 14.42 31.37
CA LYS A 122 -16.63 14.12 31.77
C LYS A 122 -17.64 15.07 31.13
N SER A 123 -17.28 16.36 30.97
CA SER A 123 -18.17 17.35 30.36
C SER A 123 -18.26 17.26 28.82
N LYS A 124 -17.36 16.49 28.18
CA LYS A 124 -17.21 16.40 26.72
C LYS A 124 -16.94 14.94 26.32
N PRO A 125 -17.94 14.04 26.41
CA PRO A 125 -17.75 12.61 26.16
C PRO A 125 -17.19 12.33 24.75
N ASP A 126 -17.60 13.07 23.72
CA ASP A 126 -17.05 12.90 22.37
C ASP A 126 -15.54 13.13 22.31
N LYS A 127 -15.02 14.10 23.08
CA LYS A 127 -13.58 14.39 23.13
C LYS A 127 -12.81 13.45 24.03
N TRP A 128 -13.49 12.86 24.99
CA TRP A 128 -12.93 11.78 25.79
C TRP A 128 -12.77 10.52 24.94
N VAL A 129 -13.82 10.10 24.22
CA VAL A 129 -13.75 8.98 23.27
C VAL A 129 -12.70 9.23 22.19
N ASP A 130 -12.67 10.42 21.57
CA ASP A 130 -11.63 10.76 20.58
C ASP A 130 -10.20 10.67 21.17
N PHE A 131 -10.04 10.96 22.47
CA PHE A 131 -8.76 10.84 23.18
C PHE A 131 -8.39 9.37 23.41
N MET A 132 -9.29 8.55 23.93
CA MET A 132 -9.05 7.12 24.18
C MET A 132 -8.74 6.38 22.88
N MET A 133 -9.56 6.61 21.84
CA MET A 133 -9.30 6.08 20.50
C MET A 133 -7.88 6.36 20.02
N LYS A 134 -7.34 7.56 20.30
CA LYS A 134 -6.01 7.95 19.83
C LYS A 134 -4.86 7.49 20.74
N PHE A 135 -5.00 7.64 22.05
CA PHE A 135 -3.89 7.48 23.00
C PHE A 135 -3.85 6.12 23.66
N GLU A 136 -4.99 5.46 23.79
CA GLU A 136 -5.08 4.12 24.34
C GLU A 136 -5.04 3.08 23.21
N LEU A 137 -5.93 3.21 22.22
CA LEU A 137 -6.07 2.23 21.13
C LEU A 137 -5.13 2.50 19.94
N GLY A 138 -4.57 3.71 19.84
CA GLY A 138 -3.70 4.09 18.72
C GLY A 138 -4.41 4.18 17.37
N LEU A 139 -5.73 4.37 17.37
CA LEU A 139 -6.59 4.41 16.21
C LEU A 139 -6.93 5.86 15.80
N GLU A 140 -6.65 6.19 14.54
CA GLU A 140 -7.05 7.46 13.93
C GLU A 140 -8.24 7.27 12.99
N GLU A 141 -9.09 8.29 12.88
CA GLU A 141 -10.28 8.25 12.02
C GLU A 141 -9.90 8.09 10.53
N PRO A 142 -10.28 6.99 9.87
CA PRO A 142 -9.95 6.79 8.46
C PRO A 142 -10.75 7.71 7.53
N ASP A 143 -10.14 8.18 6.43
CA ASP A 143 -10.88 8.87 5.36
C ASP A 143 -11.96 7.93 4.79
N PRO A 144 -13.25 8.28 4.83
CA PRO A 144 -14.33 7.43 4.33
C PRO A 144 -14.19 7.08 2.84
N LYS A 145 -13.47 7.90 2.06
CA LYS A 145 -13.19 7.65 0.65
C LYS A 145 -11.92 6.82 0.42
N ARG A 146 -11.16 6.49 1.48
CA ARG A 146 -9.90 5.75 1.39
C ARG A 146 -10.04 4.43 0.66
N ALA A 147 -11.10 3.66 0.96
CA ALA A 147 -11.32 2.35 0.35
C ALA A 147 -11.43 2.42 -1.18
N TYR A 148 -12.26 3.31 -1.72
CA TYR A 148 -12.40 3.49 -3.16
C TYR A 148 -11.14 4.07 -3.81
N LYS A 149 -10.50 5.06 -3.15
CA LYS A 149 -9.24 5.64 -3.64
C LYS A 149 -8.14 4.58 -3.72
N SER A 150 -8.02 3.72 -2.71
CA SER A 150 -7.01 2.68 -2.66
C SER A 150 -7.23 1.65 -3.76
N ALA A 151 -8.46 1.17 -3.90
CA ALA A 151 -8.86 0.23 -4.95
C ALA A 151 -8.47 0.74 -6.35
N ALA A 152 -8.86 1.97 -6.67
CA ALA A 152 -8.57 2.58 -7.96
C ALA A 152 -7.07 2.80 -8.16
N THR A 153 -6.38 3.34 -7.16
CA THR A 153 -4.95 3.66 -7.26
C THR A 153 -4.11 2.41 -7.49
N ILE A 154 -4.39 1.32 -6.75
CA ILE A 154 -3.70 0.04 -6.92
C ILE A 154 -4.00 -0.55 -8.30
N ALA A 155 -5.28 -0.63 -8.69
CA ALA A 155 -5.69 -1.24 -9.95
C ALA A 155 -5.08 -0.52 -11.17
N PHE A 156 -5.15 0.82 -11.22
CA PHE A 156 -4.56 1.58 -12.33
C PHE A 156 -3.04 1.49 -12.35
N SER A 157 -2.40 1.48 -11.18
CA SER A 157 -0.95 1.28 -11.08
C SER A 157 -0.54 -0.12 -11.57
N TYR A 158 -1.32 -1.14 -11.24
CA TYR A 158 -1.10 -2.51 -11.74
C TYR A 158 -1.20 -2.58 -13.26
N ILE A 159 -2.26 -2.00 -13.84
CA ILE A 159 -2.47 -1.96 -15.29
C ILE A 159 -1.29 -1.23 -15.95
N ALA A 160 -0.94 -0.04 -15.46
CA ALA A 160 0.17 0.73 -16.01
C ALA A 160 1.50 -0.04 -15.94
N GLY A 161 1.77 -0.70 -14.81
CA GLY A 161 2.93 -1.57 -14.62
C GLY A 161 2.95 -2.73 -15.60
N GLY A 162 1.83 -3.44 -15.78
CA GLY A 162 1.73 -4.64 -16.61
C GLY A 162 1.78 -4.40 -18.11
N MET A 163 1.34 -3.22 -18.55
CA MET A 163 1.45 -2.85 -19.97
C MET A 163 2.90 -2.68 -20.43
N ILE A 164 3.81 -2.31 -19.52
CA ILE A 164 5.24 -2.10 -19.84
C ILE A 164 5.91 -3.39 -20.36
N PRO A 165 5.92 -4.52 -19.61
CA PRO A 165 6.52 -5.77 -20.09
C PRO A 165 5.78 -6.35 -21.30
N LEU A 166 4.47 -6.10 -21.44
CA LEU A 166 3.70 -6.61 -22.57
C LEU A 166 3.96 -5.82 -23.87
N SER A 167 4.31 -4.53 -23.75
CA SER A 167 4.43 -3.61 -24.89
C SER A 167 5.31 -4.10 -26.05
N PRO A 168 6.45 -4.80 -25.85
CA PRO A 168 7.26 -5.21 -26.99
C PRO A 168 6.65 -6.36 -27.81
N TYR A 169 5.80 -7.19 -27.20
CA TYR A 169 5.18 -8.31 -27.91
C TYR A 169 4.23 -7.87 -29.02
N PHE A 170 3.68 -6.65 -28.95
CA PHE A 170 2.85 -6.09 -30.04
C PHE A 170 3.65 -5.78 -31.31
N PHE A 171 4.96 -5.53 -31.19
CA PHE A 171 5.81 -5.14 -32.30
C PHE A 171 6.60 -6.32 -32.90
N PHE A 172 6.67 -7.45 -32.19
CA PHE A 172 7.45 -8.61 -32.61
C PHE A 172 6.59 -9.88 -32.64
N SER A 173 6.39 -10.45 -33.84
CA SER A 173 5.66 -11.72 -34.00
C SER A 173 6.41 -12.94 -33.45
N ASN A 174 7.74 -12.85 -33.35
CA ASN A 174 8.59 -13.87 -32.73
C ASN A 174 8.68 -13.62 -31.22
N ALA A 175 8.19 -14.56 -30.41
CA ALA A 175 8.12 -14.42 -28.96
C ALA A 175 9.51 -14.25 -28.31
N GLN A 176 10.57 -14.90 -28.83
CA GLN A 176 11.92 -14.76 -28.28
C GLN A 176 12.49 -13.35 -28.46
N ARG A 177 12.25 -12.74 -29.64
CA ARG A 177 12.60 -11.33 -29.85
C ARG A 177 11.75 -10.43 -28.96
N GLY A 178 10.45 -10.71 -28.85
CA GLY A 178 9.55 -10.02 -27.93
C GLY A 178 10.06 -10.03 -26.49
N LEU A 179 10.49 -11.19 -25.99
CA LEU A 179 11.05 -11.36 -24.65
C LEU A 179 12.34 -10.56 -24.44
N LEU A 180 13.26 -10.54 -25.41
CA LEU A 180 14.52 -9.78 -25.28
C LEU A 180 14.25 -8.28 -25.06
N PHE A 181 13.35 -7.70 -25.87
CA PHE A 181 12.96 -6.30 -25.72
C PHE A 181 12.11 -6.08 -24.45
N SER A 182 11.20 -7.00 -24.13
CA SER A 182 10.42 -6.98 -22.89
C SER A 182 11.30 -6.97 -21.65
N ALA A 183 12.29 -7.86 -21.57
CA ALA A 183 13.24 -7.92 -20.47
C ALA A 183 14.04 -6.62 -20.34
N THR A 184 14.48 -6.04 -21.46
CA THR A 184 15.23 -4.78 -21.46
C THR A 184 14.39 -3.61 -20.94
N VAL A 185 13.19 -3.42 -21.49
CA VAL A 185 12.28 -2.33 -21.10
C VAL A 185 11.83 -2.50 -19.65
N THR A 186 11.51 -3.72 -19.23
CA THR A 186 11.09 -4.02 -17.86
C THR A 186 12.23 -3.82 -16.87
N MET A 187 13.46 -4.21 -17.20
CA MET A 187 14.62 -3.98 -16.35
C MET A 187 14.84 -2.47 -16.11
N ILE A 188 14.75 -1.66 -17.16
CA ILE A 188 14.83 -0.19 -17.05
C ILE A 188 13.69 0.34 -16.18
N ALA A 189 12.46 -0.13 -16.41
CA ALA A 189 11.30 0.29 -15.63
C ALA A 189 11.43 -0.07 -14.14
N LEU A 190 11.89 -1.30 -13.82
CA LEU A 190 12.15 -1.76 -12.46
C LEU A 190 13.27 -0.97 -11.77
N LEU A 191 14.34 -0.60 -12.48
CA LEU A 191 15.39 0.27 -11.96
C LEU A 191 14.85 1.67 -11.63
N CYS A 192 14.16 2.29 -12.59
CA CYS A 192 13.58 3.62 -12.43
C CYS A 192 12.56 3.64 -11.29
N PHE A 193 11.61 2.71 -11.32
CA PHE A 193 10.57 2.59 -10.31
C PHE A 193 11.16 2.28 -8.93
N GLY A 194 12.10 1.34 -8.82
CA GLY A 194 12.74 1.00 -7.55
C GLY A 194 13.55 2.18 -6.98
N PHE A 195 14.22 2.97 -7.82
CA PHE A 195 14.90 4.20 -7.38
C PHE A 195 13.92 5.23 -6.82
N VAL A 196 12.83 5.48 -7.56
CA VAL A 196 11.77 6.41 -7.16
C VAL A 196 11.09 5.94 -5.87
N LYS A 197 10.72 4.67 -5.79
CA LYS A 197 10.18 4.02 -4.59
C LYS A 197 11.10 4.26 -3.39
N GLY A 198 12.40 3.96 -3.52
CA GLY A 198 13.35 4.15 -2.42
C GLY A 198 13.41 5.59 -1.93
N LYS A 199 13.38 6.57 -2.85
CA LYS A 199 13.36 7.99 -2.49
C LYS A 199 12.10 8.37 -1.69
N PHE A 200 10.94 7.85 -2.06
CA PHE A 200 9.67 8.18 -1.40
C PHE A 200 9.44 7.42 -0.10
N THR A 201 9.98 6.21 0.04
CA THR A 201 9.82 5.38 1.26
C THR A 201 10.92 5.59 2.30
N GLY A 202 11.85 6.53 2.07
CA GLY A 202 12.98 6.80 2.96
C GLY A 202 14.11 5.76 2.93
N ALA A 203 14.07 4.79 2.01
CA ALA A 203 15.12 3.82 1.81
C ALA A 203 16.26 4.36 0.92
N LYS A 204 17.44 3.73 0.95
CA LYS A 204 18.54 4.08 0.01
C LYS A 204 18.08 3.80 -1.44
N PRO A 205 17.95 4.82 -2.33
CA PRO A 205 17.33 4.65 -3.64
C PRO A 205 17.99 3.59 -4.53
N ILE A 206 19.33 3.59 -4.57
CA ILE A 206 20.11 2.65 -5.38
C ILE A 206 19.89 1.20 -4.90
N ARG A 207 19.88 0.97 -3.58
CA ARG A 207 19.61 -0.36 -3.01
C ARG A 207 18.19 -0.83 -3.36
N SER A 208 17.21 0.07 -3.28
CA SER A 208 15.82 -0.24 -3.61
C SER A 208 15.64 -0.60 -5.09
N ALA A 209 16.31 0.11 -5.99
CA ALA A 209 16.36 -0.21 -7.42
C ALA A 209 16.89 -1.62 -7.68
N PHE A 210 18.07 -1.96 -7.13
CA PHE A 210 18.65 -3.29 -7.30
C PHE A 210 17.79 -4.40 -6.70
N GLN A 211 17.19 -4.20 -5.53
CA GLN A 211 16.28 -5.17 -4.93
C GLN A 211 15.06 -5.41 -5.81
N THR A 212 14.45 -4.36 -6.36
CA THR A 212 13.29 -4.48 -7.24
C THR A 212 13.62 -5.23 -8.53
N VAL A 213 14.77 -4.97 -9.16
CA VAL A 213 15.22 -5.74 -10.32
C VAL A 213 15.49 -7.19 -9.95
N LEU A 214 16.15 -7.46 -8.81
CA LEU A 214 16.47 -8.81 -8.38
C LEU A 214 15.20 -9.65 -8.16
N ILE A 215 14.21 -9.11 -7.47
CA ILE A 215 12.93 -9.79 -7.22
C ILE A 215 12.21 -10.05 -8.54
N GLY A 216 12.10 -9.04 -9.41
CA GLY A 216 11.45 -9.19 -10.72
C GLY A 216 12.16 -10.20 -11.63
N GLY A 217 13.49 -10.16 -11.65
CA GLY A 217 14.32 -11.10 -12.41
C GLY A 217 14.24 -12.53 -11.88
N LEU A 218 14.21 -12.72 -10.56
CA LEU A 218 14.03 -14.04 -9.94
C LEU A 218 12.64 -14.61 -10.26
N ALA A 219 11.58 -13.81 -10.13
CA ALA A 219 10.23 -14.25 -10.47
C ALA A 219 10.12 -14.70 -11.93
N ALA A 220 10.64 -13.89 -12.86
CA ALA A 220 10.65 -14.23 -14.28
C ALA A 220 11.54 -15.44 -14.60
N GLY A 221 12.70 -15.57 -13.97
CA GLY A 221 13.58 -16.72 -14.12
C GLY A 221 12.93 -18.02 -13.65
N ILE A 222 12.26 -18.00 -12.50
CA ILE A 222 11.51 -19.16 -11.97
C ILE A 222 10.35 -19.52 -12.91
N ALA A 223 9.56 -18.54 -13.35
CA ALA A 223 8.45 -18.76 -14.27
C ALA A 223 8.93 -19.36 -15.61
N PHE A 224 10.03 -18.85 -16.16
CA PHE A 224 10.67 -19.38 -17.37
C PHE A 224 11.12 -20.83 -17.20
N LEU A 225 11.80 -21.15 -16.08
CA LEU A 225 12.27 -22.51 -15.81
C LEU A 225 11.12 -23.48 -15.62
N LEU A 226 10.10 -23.12 -14.84
CA LEU A 226 8.92 -23.95 -14.62
C LEU A 226 8.18 -24.24 -15.93
N ALA A 227 7.94 -23.20 -16.74
CA ALA A 227 7.28 -23.37 -18.03
C ALA A 227 8.07 -24.32 -18.95
N LYS A 228 9.40 -24.18 -19.00
CA LYS A 228 10.28 -25.04 -19.80
C LYS A 228 10.33 -26.50 -19.31
N ILE A 229 10.17 -26.75 -18.01
CA ILE A 229 10.14 -28.11 -17.44
C ILE A 229 8.82 -28.82 -17.75
N ILE A 230 7.72 -28.07 -17.79
CA ILE A 230 6.36 -28.62 -17.99
C ILE A 230 6.03 -28.80 -19.48
N SER A 231 6.59 -27.95 -20.37
CA SER A 231 6.38 -27.99 -21.83
C SER A 231 7.20 -29.06 -22.53
#